data_AF-A0A4U9D2R2-F1
#
_entry.id   AF-A0A4U9D2R2-F1
#
_cell.length_a   1.000
_cell.length_b   1.000
_cell.length_c   1.000
_cell.angle_alpha   90.00
_cell.angle_beta   90.00
_cell.angle_gamma   90.00
#
_symmetry.space_group_name_H-M   'P 1'
#
loop_
_entity.id
_entity.type
_entity.pdbx_description
1 polymer ?
#
loop_
_entity_poly.entity_id
_entity_poly.type
_entity_poly.pdbx_seq_one_letter_code
_entity_poly.pdbx_strand_id
1 'polypeptide(L)' 'MYPVEAAIVTSCHSGLGGTGDVAILSASNRMSLMPFAQIATRIGGASTVIAATLLMNWVV' A
#
# COMPACT_ATOMS: atom_id res chain seq x y z
N MET A 1 3.42 -15.31 5.75
CA MET A 1 4.26 -14.31 5.07
C MET A 1 5.45 -14.03 5.95
N TYR A 2 6.67 -13.98 5.41
CA TYR A 2 7.82 -13.62 6.22
C TYR A 2 7.73 -12.13 6.61
N PRO A 3 8.23 -11.72 7.79
CA PRO A 3 8.09 -10.34 8.28
C PRO A 3 8.57 -9.28 7.27
N VAL A 4 9.67 -9.58 6.56
CA VAL A 4 10.24 -8.70 5.53
C VAL A 4 9.30 -8.54 4.34
N GLU A 5 8.72 -9.64 3.85
CA GLU A 5 7.82 -9.62 2.70
C GLU A 5 6.53 -8.88 3.07
N ALA A 6 6.03 -9.09 4.30
CA ALA A 6 4.87 -8.39 4.83
C ALA A 6 5.10 -6.87 4.87
N ALA A 7 6.26 -6.44 5.39
CA ALA A 7 6.64 -5.03 5.40
C ALA A 7 6.71 -4.44 3.98
N ILE A 8 7.30 -5.16 3.02
CA ILE A 8 7.40 -4.72 1.62
C ILE A 8 6.00 -4.52 1.02
N VAL A 9 5.13 -5.54 1.11
CA VAL A 9 3.78 -5.45 0.52
C VAL A 9 2.92 -4.40 1.20
N THR A 10 2.99 -4.26 2.53
CA THR A 10 2.27 -3.20 3.22
C THR A 10 2.78 -1.83 2.78
N SER A 11 4.10 -1.64 2.63
CA SER A 11 4.66 -0.35 2.19
C SER A 11 4.19 0.10 0.79
N CYS A 12 3.73 -0.82 -0.06
CA CYS A 12 3.21 -0.50 -1.39
C CYS A 12 2.04 0.49 -1.37
N HIS A 13 1.18 0.48 -0.34
CA HIS A 13 0.07 1.42 -0.23
C HIS A 13 0.51 2.89 -0.06
N SER A 14 1.79 3.14 0.24
CA SER A 14 2.35 4.48 0.39
C SER A 14 2.93 5.05 -0.92
N GLY A 15 3.02 4.23 -1.98
CA GLY A 15 3.52 4.63 -3.28
C GLY A 15 2.47 5.29 -4.18
N LEU A 16 2.88 5.65 -5.40
CA LEU A 16 2.00 6.23 -6.43
C LEU A 16 1.11 5.14 -7.09
N GLY A 17 0.20 4.54 -6.33
CA GLY A 17 -0.65 3.46 -6.84
C GLY A 17 0.17 2.31 -7.45
N GLY A 18 -0.34 1.71 -8.54
CA GLY A 18 0.31 0.56 -9.18
C GLY A 18 1.71 0.84 -9.75
N THR A 19 2.06 2.09 -10.07
CA THR A 19 3.43 2.43 -10.51
C THR A 19 4.39 2.44 -9.32
N GLY A 20 3.91 2.84 -8.13
CA GLY A 20 4.64 2.70 -6.88
C GLY A 20 4.89 1.25 -6.49
N ASP A 21 3.87 0.38 -6.65
CA ASP A 21 4.00 -1.07 -6.41
C ASP A 21 5.14 -1.67 -7.23
N VAL A 22 5.19 -1.36 -8.53
CA VAL A 22 6.26 -1.83 -9.44
C VAL A 22 7.62 -1.33 -8.97
N ALA A 23 7.74 -0.05 -8.59
CA ALA A 23 9.02 0.53 -8.14
C ALA A 23 9.53 -0.14 -6.85
N ILE A 24 8.67 -0.34 -5.85
CA ILE A 24 9.04 -0.95 -4.55
C ILE A 24 9.39 -2.43 -4.73
N LEU A 25 8.59 -3.18 -5.49
CA LEU A 25 8.84 -4.60 -5.73
C LEU A 25 10.06 -4.83 -6.63
N SER A 26 10.32 -3.93 -7.58
CA SER A 26 11.54 -3.97 -8.39
C SER A 26 12.78 -3.67 -7.54
N ALA A 27 12.74 -2.64 -6.70
CA ALA A 27 13.84 -2.28 -5.80
C ALA A 27 14.18 -3.38 -4.78
N SER A 28 13.18 -4.16 -4.35
CA SER A 28 13.34 -5.28 -3.42
C SER A 28 13.58 -6.64 -4.09
N ASN A 29 13.54 -6.70 -5.43
CA ASN A 29 13.62 -7.92 -6.23
C ASN A 29 12.54 -8.97 -5.86
N ARG A 30 11.29 -8.51 -5.68
CA ARG A 30 10.13 -9.30 -5.20
C ARG A 30 8.88 -9.15 -6.07
N MET A 31 9.05 -9.11 -7.39
CA MET A 31 7.93 -8.96 -8.35
C MET A 31 6.85 -10.06 -8.26
N SER A 32 7.16 -11.23 -7.70
CA SER A 32 6.18 -12.28 -7.42
C SER A 32 5.07 -11.86 -6.44
N LEU A 33 5.30 -10.80 -5.66
CA LEU A 33 4.33 -10.26 -4.71
C LEU A 33 3.35 -9.24 -5.32
N MET A 34 3.41 -8.98 -6.63
CA MET A 34 2.59 -7.96 -7.30
C MET A 34 1.08 -8.08 -7.05
N PRO A 35 0.45 -9.27 -7.07
CA PRO A 35 -0.97 -9.39 -6.75
C PRO A 35 -1.31 -8.94 -5.32
N PHE A 36 -0.41 -9.20 -4.36
CA PHE A 36 -0.59 -8.78 -2.98
C PHE A 36 -0.36 -7.27 -2.81
N ALA A 37 0.62 -6.70 -3.50
CA ALA A 37 0.87 -5.26 -3.51
C ALA A 37 -0.33 -4.48 -4.07
N GLN A 38 -0.94 -4.95 -5.15
CA GLN A 38 -2.14 -4.31 -5.71
C GLN A 38 -3.31 -4.29 -4.72
N ILE A 39 -3.54 -5.39 -4.00
CA ILE A 39 -4.57 -5.45 -2.97
C ILE A 39 -4.24 -4.49 -1.83
N ALA A 40 -2.98 -4.50 -1.34
CA ALA A 40 -2.52 -3.60 -0.29
C ALA A 40 -2.72 -2.13 -0.68
N THR A 41 -2.41 -1.77 -1.92
CA THR A 41 -2.56 -0.41 -2.44
C THR A 41 -4.02 0.03 -2.57
N ARG A 42 -4.93 -0.86 -2.99
CA ARG A 42 -6.36 -0.51 -3.10
C ARG A 42 -7.03 -0.41 -1.73
N ILE A 43 -6.86 -1.41 -0.87
CA ILE A 43 -7.48 -1.43 0.46
C ILE A 43 -6.84 -0.38 1.36
N GLY A 44 -5.51 -0.27 1.35
CA GLY A 44 -4.77 0.75 2.08
C GLY A 44 -5.20 2.16 1.66
N GLY A 45 -5.28 2.44 0.36
CA GLY A 45 -5.79 3.71 -0.15
C GLY A 45 -7.22 4.03 0.31
N ALA A 46 -8.13 3.06 0.22
CA ALA A 46 -9.50 3.23 0.72
C ALA A 46 -9.54 3.52 2.23
N SER A 47 -8.73 2.81 3.02
CA SER A 47 -8.63 3.04 4.47
C SER A 47 -8.12 4.44 4.80
N THR A 48 -7.12 4.94 4.07
CA THR A 48 -6.60 6.31 4.23
C THR A 48 -7.67 7.35 3.93
N VAL A 49 -8.45 7.17 2.87
CA VAL A 49 -9.55 8.08 2.52
C VAL A 49 -10.61 8.09 3.62
N ILE A 50 -11.06 6.92 4.09
CA ILE A 50 -12.04 6.82 5.16
C ILE A 50 -11.53 7.51 6.44
N ALA A 51 -10.28 7.24 6.82
CA ALA A 51 -9.66 7.87 7.99
C ALA A 51 -9.57 9.39 7.84
N ALA A 52 -9.18 9.89 6.66
CA ALA A 52 -9.13 11.32 6.37
C ALA A 52 -10.51 11.98 6.45
N THR A 53 -11.57 11.32 5.93
CA THR A 53 -12.94 11.82 6.02
C THR A 53 -13.44 11.87 7.47
N LEU A 54 -13.19 10.82 8.25
CA LEU A 54 -13.56 10.80 9.68
C LEU A 54 -12.81 11.88 10.47
N LEU A 55 -11.52 12.07 10.19
CA LEU A 55 -10.71 13.12 10.81
C LEU A 55 -11.20 14.51 10.43
N MET A 56 -11.53 14.74 9.15
CA MET A 56 -12.07 16.02 8.69
C MET A 56 -13.41 16.34 9.37
N ASN A 57 -14.31 15.35 9.54
CA ASN A 57 -15.57 15.52 10.27
C ASN A 57 -15.38 15.76 11.78
N TRP A 58 -14.25 15.36 12.37
CA TRP A 58 -13.97 15.60 13.78
C TRP A 58 -13.36 16.99 14.02
N VAL A 59 -12.57 17.48 13.05
CA VAL A 59 -11.88 18.78 13.13
C VAL A 59 -12.79 19.96 12.79
N VAL A 60 -13.72 19.78 11.84
CA VAL A 60 -14.68 20.80 11.39
C VAL A 60 -15.97 20.67 12.16
#